data_AF-A0A1Y3NDI4-F1
#
_entry.id   AF-A0A1Y3NDI4-F1
#
_cell.length_a   1.000
_cell.length_b   1.000
_cell.length_c   1.000
_cell.angle_alpha   90.00
_cell.angle_beta   90.00
_cell.angle_gamma   90.00
#
_symmetry.space_group_name_H-M   'P 1'
#
loop_
_entity.id
_entity.type
_entity.pdbx_description
1 polymer ?
#
loop_
_entity_poly.entity_id
_entity_poly.type
_entity_poly.pdbx_seq_one_letter_code
_entity_poly.pdbx_strand_id
1 'polypeptide(L)'
;MEVNLHTFTNSSNLAYDYRSELEHLLKKGSDKYDIYFYDITYSTKYYEYFMDITDLMSEEQKSWYSTGVASQTCILNGRWVGLPVNINYRILYSNTNLLKKHKREIPTTWDELLETGKYILNKEKDEGNTDLIGYNGFIPEYETNLSSVEEFIYSYRDYIFSPYPDYQSDEAINALKKLKEIKNEISSVNSVYTKTNLVGGKNGLSGTTIGGYNIGINNNINKSHKRLAIEAFKFITSKATQKKYLIKSQTLSAIDSLYDDPEKCNSRRYGFEN
;
A
#
# COMPACT_ATOMS: atom_id res chain seq x y z
N MET A 1 -12.94 -18.86 24.18
CA MET A 1 -13.38 -17.82 23.23
C MET A 1 -13.47 -18.50 21.88
N GLU A 2 -14.69 -18.67 21.37
CA GLU A 2 -14.92 -19.21 20.03
C GLU A 2 -14.88 -18.04 19.05
N VAL A 3 -14.07 -18.16 18.00
CA VAL A 3 -13.90 -17.11 16.98
C VAL A 3 -14.41 -17.67 15.67
N ASN A 4 -15.49 -17.09 15.16
CA ASN A 4 -15.95 -17.36 13.81
C ASN A 4 -15.29 -16.37 12.85
N LEU A 5 -14.39 -16.87 12.01
CA LEU A 5 -13.63 -16.06 11.07
C LEU A 5 -14.15 -16.30 9.66
N HIS A 6 -14.60 -15.24 8.99
CA HIS A 6 -14.92 -15.27 7.57
C HIS A 6 -13.80 -14.57 6.77
N THR A 7 -13.25 -15.28 5.80
CA THR A 7 -12.13 -14.85 4.95
C THR A 7 -12.42 -15.19 3.49
N PHE A 8 -11.62 -14.63 2.59
CA PHE A 8 -11.64 -15.03 1.17
C PHE A 8 -11.45 -16.54 0.96
N THR A 9 -10.72 -17.22 1.86
CA THR A 9 -10.42 -18.66 1.74
C THR A 9 -11.57 -19.57 2.15
N ASN A 10 -12.59 -19.04 2.85
CA ASN A 10 -13.78 -19.80 3.23
C ASN A 10 -15.08 -19.16 2.69
N SER A 11 -14.96 -18.24 1.75
CA SER A 11 -16.05 -17.78 0.89
C SER A 11 -16.22 -18.74 -0.28
N SER A 12 -17.46 -19.01 -0.67
CA SER A 12 -17.79 -19.87 -1.81
C SER A 12 -17.48 -19.24 -3.17
N ASN A 13 -17.05 -17.96 -3.22
CA ASN A 13 -16.96 -17.19 -4.46
C ASN A 13 -15.71 -16.30 -4.55
N LEU A 14 -15.31 -15.98 -5.80
CA LEU A 14 -14.20 -15.09 -6.16
C LEU A 14 -14.25 -13.74 -5.40
N ALA A 15 -13.09 -13.09 -5.23
CA ALA A 15 -12.87 -11.87 -4.41
C ALA A 15 -13.84 -10.68 -4.60
N TYR A 16 -14.61 -10.64 -5.69
CA TYR A 16 -15.69 -9.67 -5.90
C TYR A 16 -16.85 -9.86 -4.91
N ASP A 17 -17.16 -11.11 -4.55
CA ASP A 17 -18.36 -11.42 -3.78
C ASP A 17 -18.21 -11.09 -2.29
N TYR A 18 -17.00 -11.19 -1.73
CA TYR A 18 -16.75 -10.79 -0.32
C TYR A 18 -17.05 -9.29 -0.08
N ARG A 19 -16.70 -8.42 -1.04
CA ARG A 19 -16.96 -6.98 -0.92
C ARG A 19 -18.46 -6.68 -0.98
N SER A 20 -19.14 -7.32 -1.92
CA SER A 20 -20.60 -7.20 -2.07
C SER A 20 -21.36 -7.78 -0.88
N GLU A 21 -20.89 -8.90 -0.30
CA GLU A 21 -21.45 -9.47 0.93
C GLU A 21 -21.25 -8.52 2.11
N LEU A 22 -20.04 -8.00 2.31
CA LEU A 22 -19.75 -7.05 3.38
C LEU A 22 -20.63 -5.81 3.25
N GLU A 23 -20.75 -5.23 2.06
CA GLU A 23 -21.66 -4.12 1.81
C GLU A 23 -23.12 -4.47 2.09
N HIS A 24 -23.58 -5.66 1.64
CA HIS A 24 -24.94 -6.12 1.88
C HIS A 24 -25.25 -6.28 3.37
N LEU A 25 -24.35 -6.90 4.13
CA LEU A 25 -24.49 -7.12 5.58
C LEU A 25 -24.51 -5.80 6.35
N LEU A 26 -23.61 -4.87 6.02
CA LEU A 26 -23.55 -3.56 6.65
C LEU A 26 -24.83 -2.74 6.36
N LYS A 27 -25.27 -2.69 5.09
CA LYS A 27 -26.50 -1.99 4.69
C LYS A 27 -27.75 -2.57 5.33
N LYS A 28 -27.80 -3.88 5.55
CA LYS A 28 -28.90 -4.56 6.25
C LYS A 28 -28.90 -4.31 7.77
N GLY A 29 -27.81 -3.77 8.32
CA GLY A 29 -27.62 -3.63 9.76
C GLY A 29 -27.44 -4.98 10.47
N SER A 30 -26.87 -5.97 9.78
CA SER A 30 -26.68 -7.33 10.29
C SER A 30 -25.72 -7.36 11.48
N ASP A 31 -26.07 -8.09 12.53
CA ASP A 31 -25.23 -8.38 13.70
C ASP A 31 -24.43 -9.69 13.57
N LYS A 32 -24.53 -10.36 12.41
CA LYS A 32 -23.81 -11.62 12.08
C LYS A 32 -22.30 -11.58 12.39
N TYR A 33 -21.66 -10.43 12.17
CA TYR A 33 -20.24 -10.24 12.50
C TYR A 33 -20.05 -9.00 13.37
N ASP A 34 -19.20 -9.15 14.39
CA ASP A 34 -18.89 -8.13 15.38
C ASP A 34 -17.81 -7.14 14.89
N ILE A 35 -16.88 -7.63 14.08
CA ILE A 35 -15.69 -6.91 13.59
C ILE A 35 -15.57 -7.16 12.08
N TYR A 36 -15.29 -6.10 11.33
CA TYR A 36 -15.07 -6.17 9.88
C TYR A 36 -13.67 -5.70 9.52
N PHE A 37 -13.03 -6.46 8.63
CA PHE A 37 -11.83 -6.05 7.92
C PHE A 37 -12.25 -5.58 6.52
N TYR A 38 -11.92 -4.34 6.19
CA TYR A 38 -12.35 -3.72 4.93
C TYR A 38 -11.20 -2.96 4.29
N ASP A 39 -11.21 -2.93 2.96
CA ASP A 39 -10.19 -2.23 2.18
C ASP A 39 -10.28 -0.73 2.43
N ILE A 40 -9.13 -0.07 2.61
CA ILE A 40 -9.06 1.34 3.01
C ILE A 40 -9.79 2.28 2.05
N THR A 41 -9.95 1.90 0.77
CA THR A 41 -10.66 2.68 -0.24
C THR A 41 -12.16 2.83 0.06
N TYR A 42 -12.74 1.92 0.86
CA TYR A 42 -14.15 1.97 1.24
C TYR A 42 -14.42 2.69 2.56
N SER A 43 -13.40 3.28 3.18
CA SER A 43 -13.55 3.98 4.46
C SER A 43 -14.70 4.99 4.47
N THR A 44 -14.78 5.86 3.47
CA THR A 44 -15.86 6.87 3.34
C THR A 44 -17.22 6.25 3.05
N LYS A 45 -17.27 5.04 2.48
CA LYS A 45 -18.51 4.33 2.19
C LYS A 45 -19.07 3.61 3.42
N TYR A 46 -18.20 3.06 4.27
CA TYR A 46 -18.61 2.19 5.36
C TYR A 46 -18.61 2.85 6.75
N TYR A 47 -18.09 4.07 6.87
CA TYR A 47 -17.88 4.71 8.17
C TYR A 47 -19.13 4.81 9.07
N GLU A 48 -20.32 4.99 8.50
CA GLU A 48 -21.57 5.12 9.27
C GLU A 48 -21.99 3.81 9.95
N TYR A 49 -21.50 2.68 9.44
CA TYR A 49 -21.81 1.35 9.97
C TYR A 49 -20.87 0.91 11.09
N PHE A 50 -19.83 1.71 11.37
CA PHE A 50 -18.85 1.39 12.41
C PHE A 50 -19.03 2.25 13.65
N MET A 51 -18.77 1.62 14.80
CA MET A 51 -18.79 2.25 16.10
C MET A 51 -17.73 3.34 16.20
N ASP A 52 -18.08 4.46 16.83
CA ASP A 52 -17.09 5.46 17.24
C ASP A 52 -16.22 4.89 18.36
N ILE A 53 -14.93 4.75 18.08
CA ILE A 53 -13.93 4.20 19.01
C ILE A 53 -13.06 5.30 19.63
N THR A 54 -13.37 6.57 19.41
CA THR A 54 -12.56 7.72 19.85
C THR A 54 -12.28 7.68 21.35
N ASP A 55 -13.30 7.40 22.16
CA ASP A 55 -13.20 7.34 23.63
C ASP A 55 -12.68 5.98 24.14
N LEU A 56 -12.53 5.00 23.25
CA LEU A 56 -12.00 3.67 23.61
C LEU A 56 -10.47 3.63 23.58
N MET A 57 -9.83 4.64 22.99
CA MET A 57 -8.38 4.72 22.80
C MET A 57 -7.77 5.79 23.71
N SER A 58 -6.62 5.48 24.31
CA SER A 58 -5.82 6.49 24.99
C SER A 58 -5.20 7.47 23.98
N GLU A 59 -4.79 8.66 24.43
CA GLU A 59 -4.05 9.61 23.60
C GLU A 59 -2.74 9.02 23.07
N GLU A 60 -2.10 8.14 23.85
CA GLU A 60 -0.93 7.39 23.39
C GLU A 60 -1.29 6.50 22.19
N GLN A 61 -2.37 5.71 22.27
CA GLN A 61 -2.81 4.84 21.18
C GLN A 61 -3.20 5.63 19.93
N LYS A 62 -3.86 6.79 20.10
CA LYS A 62 -4.18 7.70 18.99
C LYS A 62 -2.91 8.22 18.33
N SER A 63 -1.89 8.59 19.11
CA SER A 63 -0.65 9.15 18.56
C SER A 63 0.14 8.15 17.71
N TRP A 64 -0.01 6.84 17.93
CA TRP A 64 0.61 5.82 17.07
C TRP A 64 0.10 5.84 15.63
N TYR A 65 -1.13 6.32 15.41
CA TYR A 65 -1.84 6.27 14.14
C TYR A 65 -2.22 7.65 13.60
N SER A 66 -2.05 8.72 14.36
CA SER A 66 -2.52 10.06 14.00
C SER A 66 -1.83 10.65 12.77
N THR A 67 -0.69 10.09 12.36
CA THR A 67 0.05 10.45 11.15
C THR A 67 -0.23 9.46 10.02
N GLY A 68 -0.01 9.89 8.78
CA GLY A 68 -0.06 8.99 7.62
C GLY A 68 -1.46 8.54 7.19
N VAL A 69 -1.63 7.25 6.93
CA VAL A 69 -2.85 6.73 6.25
C VAL A 69 -4.09 6.73 7.14
N ALA A 70 -3.93 6.59 8.46
CA ALA A 70 -5.10 6.47 9.33
C ALA A 70 -5.84 7.81 9.46
N SER A 71 -5.13 8.94 9.42
CA SER A 71 -5.78 10.26 9.44
C SER A 71 -6.67 10.51 8.22
N GLN A 72 -6.38 9.85 7.10
CA GLN A 72 -7.14 9.97 5.85
C GLN A 72 -8.26 8.93 5.72
N THR A 73 -8.11 7.77 6.37
CA THR A 73 -8.97 6.60 6.13
C THR A 73 -9.72 6.12 7.37
N CYS A 74 -9.35 6.56 8.57
CA CYS A 74 -9.93 6.06 9.82
C CYS A 74 -10.54 7.18 10.68
N ILE A 75 -10.23 8.45 10.38
CA ILE A 75 -10.80 9.62 11.05
C ILE A 75 -11.78 10.30 10.11
N LEU A 76 -13.08 10.22 10.41
CA LEU A 76 -14.13 10.79 9.58
C LEU A 76 -15.12 11.57 10.46
N ASN A 77 -15.39 12.83 10.09
CA ASN A 77 -16.22 13.76 10.85
C ASN A 77 -15.80 13.89 12.33
N GLY A 78 -14.48 13.91 12.59
CA GLY A 78 -13.91 14.03 13.94
C GLY A 78 -13.97 12.75 14.79
N ARG A 79 -14.46 11.64 14.23
CA ARG A 79 -14.58 10.35 14.92
C ARG A 79 -13.58 9.34 14.37
N TRP A 80 -12.98 8.55 15.26
CA TRP A 80 -12.28 7.33 14.88
C TRP A 80 -13.30 6.23 14.63
N VAL A 81 -13.33 5.71 13.41
CA VAL A 81 -14.27 4.65 12.97
C VAL A 81 -13.56 3.31 12.71
N GLY A 82 -12.26 3.27 12.92
CA GLY A 82 -11.43 2.09 12.72
C GLY A 82 -9.94 2.40 12.91
N LEU A 83 -9.09 1.41 12.64
CA LEU A 83 -7.64 1.58 12.57
C LEU A 83 -7.06 0.71 11.44
N PRO A 84 -5.91 1.07 10.86
CA PRO A 84 -5.23 0.19 9.91
C PRO A 84 -4.69 -1.06 10.59
N VAL A 85 -5.01 -2.23 10.03
CA VAL A 85 -4.45 -3.52 10.44
C VAL A 85 -3.14 -3.80 9.72
N ASN A 86 -3.11 -3.46 8.45
CA ASN A 86 -1.94 -3.53 7.61
C ASN A 86 -2.01 -2.44 6.54
N ILE A 87 -0.85 -2.02 6.09
CA ILE A 87 -0.71 -1.22 4.88
C ILE A 87 0.05 -2.02 3.83
N ASN A 88 -0.04 -1.59 2.59
CA ASN A 88 0.91 -1.96 1.55
C ASN A 88 1.19 -0.73 0.69
N TYR A 89 2.37 -0.71 0.08
CA TYR A 89 2.79 0.33 -0.85
C TYR A 89 3.72 -0.29 -1.89
N ARG A 90 3.89 0.40 -3.01
CA ARG A 90 4.72 -0.07 -4.12
C ARG A 90 6.14 0.46 -4.02
N ILE A 91 7.05 -0.37 -4.49
CA ILE A 91 8.48 -0.15 -4.53
C ILE A 91 8.99 -0.61 -5.90
N LEU A 92 10.07 0.00 -6.38
CA LEU A 92 10.73 -0.44 -7.61
C LEU A 92 11.57 -1.68 -7.33
N TYR A 93 11.64 -2.59 -8.30
CA TYR A 93 12.47 -3.78 -8.22
C TYR A 93 13.52 -3.71 -9.35
N SER A 94 14.80 -3.60 -9.01
CA SER A 94 15.94 -3.41 -9.92
C SER A 94 16.86 -4.63 -9.96
N ASN A 95 17.30 -5.05 -11.15
CA ASN A 95 18.26 -6.15 -11.29
C ASN A 95 19.69 -5.68 -10.99
N THR A 96 20.17 -5.93 -9.78
CA THR A 96 21.50 -5.48 -9.33
C THR A 96 22.66 -6.16 -10.06
N ASN A 97 22.47 -7.36 -10.61
CA ASN A 97 23.50 -8.03 -11.40
C ASN A 97 23.72 -7.32 -12.73
N LEU A 98 22.63 -6.93 -13.41
CA LEU A 98 22.71 -6.15 -14.64
C LEU A 98 23.28 -4.74 -14.38
N LEU A 99 22.84 -4.07 -13.32
CA LEU A 99 23.38 -2.76 -12.94
C LEU A 99 24.90 -2.83 -12.68
N LYS A 100 25.37 -3.83 -11.91
CA LYS A 100 26.79 -4.04 -11.65
C LYS A 100 27.58 -4.40 -12.91
N LYS A 101 27.06 -5.32 -13.74
CA LYS A 101 27.67 -5.71 -15.04
C LYS A 101 27.91 -4.49 -15.92
N HIS A 102 26.93 -3.60 -15.99
CA HIS A 102 26.95 -2.40 -16.83
C HIS A 102 27.48 -1.15 -16.15
N LYS A 103 27.98 -1.26 -14.91
CA LYS A 103 28.51 -0.15 -14.10
C LYS A 103 27.53 1.03 -14.00
N ARG A 104 26.25 0.73 -13.76
CA ARG A 104 25.18 1.71 -13.55
C ARG A 104 24.73 1.72 -12.11
N GLU A 105 24.38 2.90 -11.62
CA GLU A 105 23.74 3.08 -10.31
C GLU A 105 22.25 2.75 -10.40
N ILE A 106 21.61 2.58 -9.24
CA ILE A 106 20.16 2.42 -9.16
C ILE A 106 19.53 3.76 -9.54
N PRO A 107 18.63 3.81 -10.54
CA PRO A 107 18.01 5.07 -10.94
C PRO A 107 17.15 5.62 -9.80
N THR A 108 17.16 6.93 -9.66
CA THR A 108 16.40 7.70 -8.68
C THR A 108 15.35 8.60 -9.32
N THR A 109 15.48 8.90 -10.62
CA THR A 109 14.45 9.54 -11.44
C THR A 109 13.91 8.65 -12.56
N TRP A 110 12.74 9.01 -13.10
CA TRP A 110 12.20 8.40 -14.32
C TRP A 110 13.11 8.57 -15.54
N ASP A 111 13.84 9.69 -15.63
CA ASP A 111 14.79 9.94 -16.72
C ASP A 111 16.02 9.04 -16.61
N GLU A 112 16.59 8.90 -15.41
CA GLU A 112 17.68 7.97 -15.13
C GLU A 112 17.25 6.52 -15.38
N LEU A 113 16.02 6.16 -14.99
CA LEU A 113 15.46 4.83 -15.25
C LEU A 113 15.35 4.57 -16.74
N LEU A 114 14.85 5.54 -17.51
CA LEU A 114 14.74 5.44 -18.96
C LEU A 114 16.10 5.31 -19.63
N GLU A 115 17.06 6.18 -19.29
CA GLU A 115 18.42 6.16 -19.85
C GLU A 115 19.11 4.84 -19.53
N THR A 116 19.08 4.42 -18.26
CA THR A 116 19.72 3.19 -17.80
C THR A 116 19.08 1.97 -18.44
N GLY A 117 17.74 1.93 -18.53
CA GLY A 117 17.00 0.87 -19.19
C GLY A 117 17.38 0.74 -20.67
N LYS A 118 17.38 1.87 -21.42
CA LYS A 118 17.79 1.88 -22.83
C LYS A 118 19.23 1.42 -23.02
N TYR A 119 20.14 1.89 -22.16
CA TYR A 119 21.54 1.51 -22.22
C TYR A 119 21.72 0.00 -22.04
N ILE A 120 21.15 -0.56 -20.98
CA ILE A 120 21.29 -1.99 -20.66
C ILE A 120 20.63 -2.85 -21.73
N LEU A 121 19.42 -2.50 -22.19
CA LEU A 121 18.73 -3.24 -23.26
C LEU A 121 19.56 -3.30 -24.54
N ASN A 122 20.15 -2.18 -24.96
CA ASN A 122 20.99 -2.15 -26.15
C ASN A 122 22.26 -3.00 -25.98
N LYS A 123 22.94 -2.89 -24.82
CA LYS A 123 24.15 -3.69 -24.54
C LYS A 123 23.88 -5.18 -24.44
N GLU A 124 22.80 -5.57 -23.79
CA GLU A 124 22.39 -6.97 -23.68
C GLU A 124 21.98 -7.53 -25.05
N LYS A 125 21.31 -6.72 -25.88
CA LYS A 125 20.98 -7.08 -27.26
C LYS A 125 22.23 -7.31 -28.12
N ASP A 126 23.25 -6.46 -28.00
CA ASP A 126 24.54 -6.63 -28.69
C ASP A 126 25.23 -7.95 -28.27
N GLU A 127 24.98 -8.42 -27.05
CA GLU A 127 25.48 -9.69 -26.50
C GLU A 127 24.53 -10.88 -26.75
N GLY A 128 23.44 -10.69 -27.51
CA GLY A 128 22.49 -11.73 -27.91
C GLY A 128 21.34 -11.97 -26.93
N ASN A 129 21.22 -11.20 -25.85
CA ASN A 129 20.11 -11.26 -24.91
C ASN A 129 18.98 -10.31 -25.34
N THR A 130 17.98 -10.84 -26.03
CA THR A 130 16.83 -10.09 -26.55
C THR A 130 15.58 -10.17 -25.69
N ASP A 131 15.58 -11.00 -24.66
CA ASP A 131 14.40 -11.27 -23.82
C ASP A 131 14.33 -10.35 -22.59
N LEU A 132 15.28 -9.41 -22.49
CA LEU A 132 15.35 -8.46 -21.39
C LEU A 132 14.35 -7.32 -21.57
N ILE A 133 13.97 -6.78 -20.42
CA ILE A 133 12.90 -5.81 -20.25
C ILE A 133 13.41 -4.74 -19.31
N GLY A 134 13.32 -3.49 -19.74
CA GLY A 134 13.84 -2.36 -18.99
C GLY A 134 12.92 -1.93 -17.86
N TYR A 135 11.59 -2.05 -18.03
CA TYR A 135 10.62 -1.67 -17.00
C TYR A 135 9.31 -2.46 -17.09
N ASN A 136 8.75 -2.81 -15.93
CA ASN A 136 7.39 -3.33 -15.82
C ASN A 136 6.62 -2.47 -14.81
N GLY A 137 5.86 -1.50 -15.32
CA GLY A 137 5.09 -0.56 -14.50
C GLY A 137 3.73 -1.06 -14.04
N PHE A 138 3.40 -2.34 -14.28
CA PHE A 138 2.11 -2.93 -13.93
C PHE A 138 0.92 -2.07 -14.43
N ILE A 139 0.84 -1.89 -15.76
CA ILE A 139 -0.20 -1.10 -16.43
C ILE A 139 -1.05 -2.03 -17.32
N PRO A 140 -1.90 -2.89 -16.73
CA PRO A 140 -2.77 -3.75 -17.51
C PRO A 140 -3.92 -2.97 -18.17
N GLU A 141 -4.70 -3.61 -19.04
CA GLU A 141 -5.83 -2.98 -19.75
C GLU A 141 -7.10 -2.78 -18.88
N TYR A 142 -7.04 -3.04 -17.57
CA TYR A 142 -8.15 -2.94 -16.62
C TYR A 142 -7.83 -2.04 -15.41
N GLU A 143 -8.84 -1.74 -14.58
CA GLU A 143 -8.83 -0.65 -13.56
C GLU A 143 -7.62 -0.61 -12.62
N THR A 144 -6.94 -1.74 -12.39
CA THR A 144 -5.74 -1.78 -11.54
C THR A 144 -4.56 -0.98 -12.09
N ASN A 145 -4.64 -0.48 -13.33
CA ASN A 145 -3.66 0.44 -13.90
C ASN A 145 -3.73 1.85 -13.31
N LEU A 146 -4.89 2.26 -12.75
CA LEU A 146 -5.12 3.63 -12.31
C LEU A 146 -4.13 4.01 -11.21
N SER A 147 -3.91 3.11 -10.26
CA SER A 147 -2.90 3.29 -9.22
C SER A 147 -1.51 3.56 -9.80
N SER A 148 -1.08 2.81 -10.80
CA SER A 148 0.24 3.03 -11.44
C SER A 148 0.31 4.41 -12.10
N VAL A 149 -0.78 4.87 -12.72
CA VAL A 149 -0.85 6.19 -13.36
C VAL A 149 -0.85 7.30 -12.31
N GLU A 150 -1.60 7.15 -11.23
CA GLU A 150 -1.65 8.09 -10.12
C GLU A 150 -0.30 8.22 -9.42
N GLU A 151 0.45 7.12 -9.26
CA GLU A 151 1.81 7.13 -8.73
C GLU A 151 2.76 7.98 -9.59
N PHE A 152 2.68 7.81 -10.91
CA PHE A 152 3.43 8.62 -11.86
C PHE A 152 3.09 10.10 -11.71
N ILE A 153 1.80 10.46 -11.77
CA ILE A 153 1.35 11.85 -11.65
C ILE A 153 1.80 12.44 -10.31
N TYR A 154 1.57 11.72 -9.20
CA TYR A 154 1.95 12.20 -7.88
C TYR A 154 3.46 12.41 -7.74
N SER A 155 4.28 11.62 -8.44
CA SER A 155 5.74 11.78 -8.43
C SER A 155 6.27 13.03 -9.16
N TYR A 156 5.41 13.74 -9.90
CA TYR A 156 5.74 14.99 -10.60
C TYR A 156 5.38 16.26 -9.82
N ARG A 157 4.85 16.11 -8.60
CA ARG A 157 4.55 17.24 -7.71
C ARG A 157 5.79 18.06 -7.35
N ASP A 158 5.57 19.31 -6.95
CA ASP A 158 6.67 20.24 -6.68
C ASP A 158 7.49 19.91 -5.43
N TYR A 159 6.81 19.54 -4.34
CA TYR A 159 7.41 19.27 -3.04
C TYR A 159 6.79 18.01 -2.42
N ILE A 160 7.48 17.40 -1.46
CA ILE A 160 7.04 16.14 -0.84
C ILE A 160 5.63 16.22 -0.25
N PHE A 161 5.24 17.38 0.30
CA PHE A 161 3.92 17.66 0.90
C PHE A 161 2.93 18.36 -0.03
N SER A 162 3.28 18.57 -1.31
CA SER A 162 2.34 19.13 -2.28
C SER A 162 1.11 18.21 -2.40
N PRO A 163 -0.09 18.79 -2.62
CA PRO A 163 -1.28 18.00 -2.92
C PRO A 163 -1.09 17.22 -4.22
N TYR A 164 -2.02 16.28 -4.47
CA TYR A 164 -2.05 15.59 -5.74
C TYR A 164 -2.24 16.58 -6.90
N PRO A 165 -1.42 16.52 -7.97
CA PRO A 165 -1.57 17.44 -9.10
C PRO A 165 -2.94 17.34 -9.77
N ASP A 166 -3.47 18.47 -10.22
CA ASP A 166 -4.68 18.46 -11.04
C ASP A 166 -4.42 17.70 -12.36
N TYR A 167 -5.41 16.95 -12.85
CA TYR A 167 -5.24 16.13 -14.06
C TYR A 167 -4.94 16.93 -15.32
N GLN A 168 -5.24 18.23 -15.35
CA GLN A 168 -4.95 19.14 -16.46
C GLN A 168 -3.67 19.95 -16.23
N SER A 169 -2.98 19.77 -15.10
CA SER A 169 -1.78 20.52 -14.77
C SER A 169 -0.58 20.08 -15.63
N ASP A 170 0.42 20.96 -15.73
CA ASP A 170 1.65 20.65 -16.45
C ASP A 170 2.39 19.46 -15.82
N GLU A 171 2.33 19.30 -14.49
CA GLU A 171 2.90 18.15 -13.77
C GLU A 171 2.25 16.84 -14.22
N ALA A 172 0.92 16.78 -14.27
CA ALA A 172 0.20 15.59 -14.71
C ALA A 172 0.46 15.29 -16.19
N ILE A 173 0.45 16.31 -17.05
CA ILE A 173 0.75 16.18 -18.48
C ILE A 173 2.19 15.65 -18.68
N ASN A 174 3.16 16.18 -17.94
CA ASN A 174 4.56 15.77 -18.03
C ASN A 174 4.76 14.34 -17.51
N ALA A 175 4.08 13.96 -16.43
CA ALA A 175 4.09 12.58 -15.92
C ALA A 175 3.55 11.59 -16.96
N LEU A 176 2.42 11.91 -17.59
CA LEU A 176 1.80 11.05 -18.62
C LEU A 176 2.65 10.96 -19.89
N LYS A 177 3.30 12.06 -20.30
CA LYS A 177 4.26 12.05 -21.41
C LYS A 177 5.44 11.12 -21.10
N LYS A 178 6.02 11.21 -19.89
CA LYS A 178 7.13 10.33 -19.48
C LYS A 178 6.70 8.87 -19.38
N LEU A 179 5.53 8.60 -18.82
CA LEU A 179 4.95 7.27 -18.76
C LEU A 179 4.80 6.65 -20.16
N LYS A 180 4.30 7.43 -21.12
CA LYS A 180 4.19 7.02 -22.52
C LYS A 180 5.55 6.74 -23.15
N GLU A 181 6.55 7.57 -22.86
CA GLU A 181 7.92 7.37 -23.35
C GLU A 181 8.52 6.06 -22.81
N ILE A 182 8.46 5.83 -21.49
CA ILE A 182 8.95 4.60 -20.85
C ILE A 182 8.23 3.36 -21.40
N LYS A 183 6.90 3.45 -21.58
CA LYS A 183 6.11 2.36 -22.16
C LYS A 183 6.61 1.99 -23.55
N ASN A 184 6.84 2.98 -24.40
CA ASN A 184 7.22 2.76 -25.79
C ASN A 184 8.67 2.30 -25.95
N GLU A 185 9.57 2.75 -25.08
CA GLU A 185 11.00 2.56 -25.25
C GLU A 185 11.54 1.30 -24.55
N ILE A 186 11.02 0.94 -23.38
CA ILE A 186 11.69 -0.04 -22.51
C ILE A 186 10.78 -1.07 -21.81
N SER A 187 9.47 -1.11 -22.06
CA SER A 187 8.52 -1.93 -21.27
C SER A 187 8.02 -3.23 -21.94
N SER A 188 8.02 -4.35 -21.20
CA SER A 188 7.47 -5.71 -21.50
C SER A 188 7.50 -6.62 -20.22
N VAL A 189 7.26 -7.96 -20.23
CA VAL A 189 7.15 -8.82 -19.00
C VAL A 189 8.18 -9.99 -18.84
N ASN A 190 9.05 -10.02 -17.78
CA ASN A 190 9.95 -11.15 -17.34
C ASN A 190 10.59 -10.82 -15.94
N SER A 191 11.33 -11.70 -15.22
CA SER A 191 11.74 -11.46 -13.81
C SER A 191 13.11 -11.98 -13.29
N VAL A 192 13.97 -11.07 -12.76
CA VAL A 192 14.99 -11.28 -11.69
C VAL A 192 15.33 -9.92 -11.03
N TYR A 193 15.07 -9.68 -9.73
CA TYR A 193 15.12 -8.31 -9.15
C TYR A 193 15.46 -8.16 -7.65
N THR A 194 15.85 -6.93 -7.26
CA THR A 194 16.15 -6.41 -5.90
C THR A 194 15.29 -5.17 -5.59
N LYS A 195 14.89 -4.93 -4.33
CA LYS A 195 13.93 -3.87 -3.93
C LYS A 195 14.55 -2.47 -3.75
N THR A 196 13.90 -1.41 -4.23
CA THR A 196 14.27 0.01 -4.12
C THR A 196 13.02 0.90 -4.03
N ASN A 197 13.11 2.15 -3.55
CA ASN A 197 11.94 3.05 -3.58
C ASN A 197 11.47 3.30 -5.02
N LEU A 198 10.17 3.56 -5.23
CA LEU A 198 9.69 3.97 -6.55
C LEU A 198 10.39 5.28 -6.96
N VAL A 199 10.87 5.36 -8.20
CA VAL A 199 11.52 6.57 -8.71
C VAL A 199 10.52 7.70 -8.92
N GLY A 200 11.03 8.93 -9.04
CA GLY A 200 10.20 10.12 -9.19
C GLY A 200 10.54 11.01 -10.36
N GLY A 201 9.75 12.08 -10.56
CA GLY A 201 10.06 13.10 -11.56
C GLY A 201 11.31 13.92 -11.20
N LYS A 202 11.67 13.97 -9.91
CA LYS A 202 12.88 14.62 -9.39
C LYS A 202 13.49 13.74 -8.29
N ASN A 203 14.80 13.87 -8.09
CA ASN A 203 15.49 13.15 -7.01
C ASN A 203 14.88 13.46 -5.64
N GLY A 204 14.62 12.40 -4.87
CA GLY A 204 13.97 12.47 -3.56
C GLY A 204 12.44 12.62 -3.58
N LEU A 205 11.79 12.76 -4.76
CA LEU A 205 10.34 12.91 -4.86
C LEU A 205 9.66 11.67 -5.45
N SER A 206 9.50 10.62 -4.65
CA SER A 206 8.73 9.44 -5.03
C SER A 206 7.23 9.58 -4.71
N GLY A 207 6.38 8.80 -5.35
CA GLY A 207 4.95 8.69 -5.05
C GLY A 207 4.49 7.25 -5.14
N THR A 208 3.75 6.75 -4.16
CA THR A 208 3.18 5.40 -4.20
C THR A 208 1.74 5.41 -3.69
N THR A 209 0.90 4.55 -4.26
CA THR A 209 -0.42 4.25 -3.71
C THR A 209 -0.26 3.40 -2.45
N ILE A 210 -0.96 3.82 -1.40
CA ILE A 210 -1.10 3.04 -0.19
C ILE A 210 -2.40 2.24 -0.31
N GLY A 211 -2.33 0.95 -0.05
CA GLY A 211 -3.48 0.06 0.13
C GLY A 211 -3.44 -0.64 1.48
N GLY A 212 -4.32 -1.62 1.68
CA GLY A 212 -4.36 -2.42 2.91
C GLY A 212 -5.77 -2.58 3.45
N TYR A 213 -5.87 -3.03 4.69
CA TYR A 213 -7.15 -3.22 5.38
C TYR A 213 -7.21 -2.42 6.67
N ASN A 214 -8.35 -1.77 6.86
CA ASN A 214 -8.78 -1.23 8.13
C ASN A 214 -9.62 -2.27 8.89
N ILE A 215 -9.67 -2.12 10.21
CA ILE A 215 -10.56 -2.87 11.10
C ILE A 215 -11.57 -1.91 11.72
N GLY A 216 -12.85 -2.29 11.70
CA GLY A 216 -13.95 -1.54 12.31
C GLY A 216 -14.82 -2.45 13.16
N ILE A 217 -15.36 -1.92 14.27
CA ILE A 217 -16.34 -2.63 15.11
C ILE A 217 -17.72 -2.28 14.61
N ASN A 218 -18.56 -3.29 14.34
CA ASN A 218 -19.92 -3.11 13.86
C ASN A 218 -20.75 -2.25 14.84
N ASN A 219 -21.43 -1.23 14.33
CA ASN A 219 -22.31 -0.40 15.17
C ASN A 219 -23.54 -1.17 15.65
N ASN A 220 -23.98 -2.18 14.90
CA ASN A 220 -25.10 -3.07 15.23
C ASN A 220 -24.68 -4.32 16.03
N ILE A 221 -23.46 -4.33 16.57
CA ILE A 221 -22.92 -5.45 17.35
C ILE A 221 -23.85 -5.88 18.49
N ASN A 222 -23.95 -7.20 18.70
CA ASN A 222 -24.66 -7.74 19.85
C ASN A 222 -24.04 -7.20 21.15
N LYS A 223 -24.87 -6.62 22.02
CA LYS A 223 -24.42 -6.00 23.29
C LYS A 223 -23.59 -6.96 24.15
N SER A 224 -23.91 -8.25 24.13
CA SER A 224 -23.17 -9.27 24.89
C SER A 224 -21.74 -9.50 24.37
N HIS A 225 -21.49 -9.26 23.07
CA HIS A 225 -20.18 -9.43 22.44
C HIS A 225 -19.32 -8.16 22.51
N LYS A 226 -19.94 -6.99 22.66
CA LYS A 226 -19.30 -5.67 22.56
C LYS A 226 -17.98 -5.56 23.34
N ARG A 227 -17.94 -6.03 24.59
CA ARG A 227 -16.72 -5.99 25.40
C ARG A 227 -15.58 -6.81 24.78
N LEU A 228 -15.86 -8.04 24.36
CA LEU A 228 -14.88 -8.94 23.76
C LEU A 228 -14.41 -8.43 22.39
N ALA A 229 -15.31 -7.86 21.59
CA ALA A 229 -14.94 -7.25 20.32
C ALA A 229 -13.99 -6.06 20.49
N ILE A 230 -14.23 -5.21 21.50
CA ILE A 230 -13.32 -4.11 21.86
C ILE A 230 -11.96 -4.64 22.31
N GLU A 231 -11.94 -5.69 23.13
CA GLU A 231 -10.68 -6.32 23.57
C GLU A 231 -9.90 -6.92 22.38
N ALA A 232 -10.58 -7.61 21.47
CA ALA A 232 -9.99 -8.14 20.25
C ALA A 232 -9.45 -7.02 19.34
N PHE A 233 -10.24 -5.97 19.15
CA PHE A 233 -9.84 -4.78 18.40
C PHE A 233 -8.54 -4.19 18.96
N LYS A 234 -8.53 -3.90 20.27
CA LYS A 234 -7.35 -3.34 20.97
C LYS A 234 -6.14 -4.26 20.87
N PHE A 235 -6.33 -5.57 20.96
CA PHE A 235 -5.26 -6.53 20.83
C PHE A 235 -4.66 -6.51 19.42
N ILE A 236 -5.49 -6.53 18.37
CA ILE A 236 -5.06 -6.56 16.95
C ILE A 236 -4.32 -5.28 16.57
N THR A 237 -4.76 -4.13 17.06
CA THR A 237 -4.21 -2.81 16.75
C THR A 237 -3.14 -2.35 17.75
N SER A 238 -2.81 -3.18 18.74
CA SER A 238 -1.73 -2.84 19.67
C SER A 238 -0.37 -2.78 18.98
N LYS A 239 0.49 -1.87 19.42
CA LYS A 239 1.86 -1.72 18.94
C LYS A 239 2.65 -3.05 19.00
N ALA A 240 2.45 -3.83 20.06
CA ALA A 240 3.08 -5.15 20.23
C ALA A 240 2.63 -6.16 19.16
N THR A 241 1.33 -6.25 18.88
CA THR A 241 0.79 -7.13 17.83
C THR A 241 1.22 -6.68 16.44
N GLN A 242 1.17 -5.37 16.16
CA GLN A 242 1.64 -4.79 14.91
C GLN A 242 3.14 -5.05 14.67
N LYS A 243 3.98 -4.91 15.71
CA LYS A 243 5.40 -5.28 15.66
C LYS A 243 5.59 -6.76 15.34
N LYS A 244 4.80 -7.64 15.97
CA LYS A 244 4.84 -9.08 15.71
C LYS A 244 4.48 -9.40 14.24
N TYR A 245 3.46 -8.76 13.68
CA TYR A 245 3.09 -8.95 12.27
C TYR A 245 4.15 -8.40 11.30
N LEU A 246 4.75 -7.24 11.63
CA LEU A 246 5.84 -6.66 10.86
C LEU A 246 7.05 -7.59 10.77
N ILE A 247 7.46 -8.20 11.89
CA ILE A 247 8.65 -9.05 11.96
C ILE A 247 8.37 -10.47 11.42
N LYS A 248 7.26 -11.10 11.84
CA LYS A 248 7.02 -12.52 11.55
C LYS A 248 6.29 -12.77 10.23
N SER A 249 5.37 -11.88 9.87
CA SER A 249 4.48 -12.06 8.71
C SER A 249 4.84 -11.13 7.54
N GLN A 250 5.89 -10.31 7.69
CA GLN A 250 6.31 -9.28 6.72
C GLN A 250 5.15 -8.35 6.29
N THR A 251 4.20 -8.13 7.21
CA THR A 251 3.03 -7.27 6.99
C THR A 251 3.37 -5.86 7.46
N LEU A 252 3.26 -4.88 6.57
CA LEU A 252 3.61 -3.50 6.90
C LEU A 252 2.57 -2.90 7.86
N SER A 253 3.06 -2.13 8.83
CA SER A 253 2.23 -1.46 9.83
C SER A 253 2.03 0.02 9.49
N ALA A 254 0.89 0.60 9.88
CA ALA A 254 0.67 2.04 9.83
C ALA A 254 1.29 2.81 11.01
N ILE A 255 1.93 2.13 11.98
CA ILE A 255 2.59 2.80 13.10
C ILE A 255 4.03 3.16 12.70
N ASP A 256 4.29 4.44 12.44
CA ASP A 256 5.59 4.94 11.96
C ASP A 256 6.75 4.57 12.91
N SER A 257 6.54 4.73 14.22
CA SER A 257 7.57 4.43 15.23
C SER A 257 8.03 2.96 15.29
N LEU A 258 7.33 2.03 14.62
CA LEU A 258 7.79 0.64 14.49
C LEU A 258 8.91 0.47 13.47
N TYR A 259 9.11 1.44 12.58
CA TYR A 259 10.16 1.38 11.56
C TYR A 259 11.52 1.82 12.10
N ASP A 260 11.53 2.57 13.19
CA ASP A 260 12.74 3.01 13.92
C ASP A 260 13.24 2.00 14.97
N ASP A 261 12.52 0.88 15.15
CA ASP A 261 12.84 -0.13 16.16
C ASP A 261 14.07 -0.98 15.76
N PRO A 262 15.16 -0.97 16.56
CA PRO A 262 16.40 -1.67 16.21
C PRO A 262 16.24 -3.20 16.11
N GLU A 263 15.26 -3.81 16.78
CA GLU A 263 15.02 -5.26 16.67
C GLU A 263 14.58 -5.69 15.26
N LYS A 264 14.06 -4.77 14.44
CA LYS A 264 13.72 -5.02 13.04
C LYS A 264 14.97 -5.30 12.18
N CYS A 265 16.12 -4.68 12.50
CA CYS A 265 17.34 -4.84 11.71
C CYS A 265 17.92 -6.27 11.80
N ASN A 266 17.72 -6.98 12.91
CA ASN A 266 18.31 -8.29 13.14
C ASN A 266 17.49 -9.49 12.61
N SER A 267 16.25 -9.28 12.16
CA SER A 267 15.38 -10.35 11.63
C SER A 267 15.34 -10.41 10.09
N ARG A 268 16.11 -9.56 9.40
CA ARG A 268 16.15 -9.44 7.94
C ARG A 268 16.80 -10.66 7.29
N ARG A 269 16.01 -11.70 7.00
CA ARG A 269 16.49 -12.88 6.26
C ARG A 269 16.68 -12.67 4.75
N TYR A 270 16.32 -11.51 4.19
CA TYR A 270 16.60 -11.18 2.79
C TYR A 270 16.80 -9.66 2.56
N GLY A 271 18.04 -9.26 2.35
CA GLY A 271 18.42 -8.27 1.32
C GLY A 271 18.14 -6.78 1.54
N PHE A 272 18.31 -6.23 2.74
CA PHE A 272 18.56 -4.79 2.88
C PHE A 272 20.02 -4.60 3.26
N GLU A 273 20.88 -4.50 2.26
CA GLU A 273 22.21 -3.91 2.45
C GLU A 273 22.07 -2.42 2.12
N ASN A 274 22.52 -1.59 3.06
CA ASN A 274 22.65 -0.14 2.87
C ASN A 274 23.65 0.17 1.75
#